data_AF-A0A7W0QJW8-F1
#
_entry.id   AF-A0A7W0QJW8-F1
#
_cell.length_a   1.000
_cell.length_b   1.000
_cell.length_c   1.000
_cell.angle_alpha   90.00
_cell.angle_beta   90.00
_cell.angle_gamma   90.00
#
_symmetry.space_group_name_H-M   'P 1'
#
loop_
_entity.id
_entity.type
_entity.pdbx_description
1 polymer ?
#
loop_
_entity_poly.entity_id
_entity_poly.type
_entity_poly.pdbx_seq_one_letter_code
_entity_poly.pdbx_strand_id
1 'polypeptide(L)'
;RNAQTEIVFVSCDPSAARQAWKKELGAEYTFASDFWPHGAAAKAYGVFNETTGAPLRGTFLIDKEGSVIWSLVKVKDERRTELVPESLDALHETV
;
A
#
# COMPACT_ATOMS: atom_id res chain seq x y z
N ARG A 1 -18.17 3.72 -0.42
CA ARG A 1 -17.37 3.19 0.72
C ARG A 1 -18.28 2.35 1.62
N ASN A 2 -18.70 1.15 1.19
CA ASN A 2 -19.73 0.36 1.91
C ASN A 2 -19.16 -0.91 2.55
N ALA A 3 -17.87 -1.21 2.33
CA ALA A 3 -17.21 -2.44 2.79
C ALA A 3 -16.44 -2.27 4.13
N GLN A 4 -16.71 -1.21 4.89
CA GLN A 4 -15.98 -0.88 6.15
C GLN A 4 -14.43 -0.96 6.02
N THR A 5 -13.91 -0.64 4.84
CA THR A 5 -12.49 -0.77 4.48
C THR A 5 -12.02 0.54 3.86
N GLU A 6 -10.79 0.94 4.18
CA GLU A 6 -10.13 2.13 3.65
C GLU A 6 -8.93 1.72 2.78
N ILE A 7 -8.67 2.50 1.72
CA ILE A 7 -7.51 2.30 0.84
C ILE A 7 -6.55 3.47 1.03
N VAL A 8 -5.29 3.12 1.31
CA VAL A 8 -4.20 4.08 1.50
C VAL A 8 -3.09 3.78 0.49
N PHE A 9 -2.77 4.76 -0.36
CA PHE A 9 -1.63 4.69 -1.27
C PHE A 9 -0.39 5.32 -0.64
N VAL A 10 0.61 4.50 -0.35
CA VAL A 10 1.87 4.91 0.27
C VAL A 10 2.99 4.95 -0.77
N SER A 11 3.82 5.99 -0.71
CA SER A 11 5.06 6.12 -1.51
C SER A 11 6.09 6.91 -0.72
N CYS A 12 7.36 6.82 -1.09
CA CYS A 12 8.44 7.63 -0.52
C CYS A 12 8.47 9.08 -1.05
N ASP A 13 7.54 9.48 -1.93
CA ASP A 13 7.44 10.87 -2.40
C ASP A 13 7.04 11.82 -1.27
N PRO A 14 7.53 13.08 -1.26
CA PRO A 14 7.14 14.08 -0.27
C PRO A 14 5.66 14.44 -0.38
N SER A 15 5.07 14.83 0.75
CA SER A 15 3.63 15.16 0.86
C SER A 15 3.12 16.11 -0.23
N ALA A 16 3.89 17.15 -0.60
CA ALA A 16 3.51 18.09 -1.65
C ALA A 16 3.32 17.40 -3.02
N ALA A 17 4.24 16.50 -3.41
CA ALA A 17 4.12 15.73 -4.65
C ALA A 17 2.93 14.76 -4.59
N ARG A 18 2.70 14.10 -3.45
CA ARG A 18 1.53 13.24 -3.22
C ARG A 18 0.21 14.00 -3.40
N GLN A 19 0.09 15.20 -2.83
CA GLN A 19 -1.11 16.04 -2.94
C GLN A 19 -1.35 16.54 -4.37
N ALA A 20 -0.29 16.99 -5.05
CA ALA A 20 -0.37 17.38 -6.46
C ALA A 20 -0.85 16.22 -7.33
N TRP A 21 -0.29 15.02 -7.13
CA TRP A 21 -0.69 13.83 -7.88
C TRP A 21 -2.11 13.35 -7.57
N LYS A 22 -2.53 13.39 -6.30
CA LYS A 22 -3.91 13.11 -5.89
C LYS A 22 -4.90 14.03 -6.63
N LYS A 23 -4.58 15.33 -6.70
CA LYS A 23 -5.40 16.33 -7.39
C LYS A 23 -5.49 16.06 -8.89
N GLU A 24 -4.35 15.78 -9.53
CA GLU A 24 -4.28 15.46 -10.96
C GLU A 24 -5.15 14.24 -11.32
N LEU A 25 -5.11 13.19 -10.49
CA LEU A 25 -5.90 11.99 -10.69
C LEU A 25 -7.40 12.16 -10.38
N GLY A 26 -7.82 13.28 -9.77
CA GLY A 26 -9.17 13.43 -9.23
C GLY A 26 -9.52 12.35 -8.19
N ALA A 27 -8.53 11.82 -7.49
CA ALA A 27 -8.69 10.66 -6.60
C ALA A 27 -9.13 11.09 -5.20
N GLU A 28 -10.05 10.33 -4.60
CA GLU A 28 -10.56 10.60 -3.25
C GLU A 28 -9.87 9.79 -2.14
N TYR A 29 -8.96 8.89 -2.51
CA TYR A 29 -8.24 8.03 -1.56
C TYR A 29 -7.20 8.80 -0.75
N THR A 30 -6.70 8.16 0.31
CA THR A 30 -5.59 8.69 1.11
C THR A 30 -4.27 8.41 0.41
N PHE A 31 -3.45 9.45 0.26
CA PHE A 31 -2.14 9.37 -0.37
C PHE A 31 -1.10 9.72 0.70
N ALA A 32 -0.57 8.70 1.40
CA ALA A 32 0.42 8.88 2.46
C ALA A 32 1.83 9.09 1.88
N SER A 33 2.67 9.78 2.65
CA SER A 33 4.06 10.11 2.32
C SER A 33 4.98 9.43 3.34
N ASP A 34 5.77 8.45 2.89
CA ASP A 34 6.84 7.77 3.63
C ASP A 34 8.22 8.39 3.33
N PHE A 35 8.23 9.72 3.20
CA PHE A 35 9.39 10.49 2.75
C PHE A 35 10.46 10.65 3.83
N TRP A 36 10.08 10.86 5.09
CA TRP A 36 11.02 11.07 6.19
C TRP A 36 10.48 10.59 7.55
N PRO A 37 11.21 9.76 8.32
CA PRO A 37 12.48 9.12 7.96
C PRO A 37 12.34 8.23 6.72
N HIS A 38 13.28 8.35 5.78
CA HIS A 38 13.08 7.88 4.41
C HIS A 38 12.80 6.38 4.33
N GLY A 39 11.61 6.05 3.83
CA GLY A 39 11.16 4.68 3.61
C GLY A 39 10.89 3.90 4.91
N ALA A 40 10.64 4.56 6.04
CA ALA A 40 10.51 3.86 7.32
C ALA A 40 9.34 2.87 7.34
N ALA A 41 8.19 3.23 6.76
CA ALA A 41 7.08 2.30 6.62
C ALA A 41 7.43 1.20 5.61
N ALA A 42 7.99 1.54 4.45
CA ALA A 42 8.39 0.55 3.44
C ALA A 42 9.41 -0.46 4.00
N LYS A 43 10.35 -0.03 4.85
CA LYS A 43 11.32 -0.88 5.55
C LYS A 43 10.64 -1.79 6.56
N ALA A 44 9.72 -1.25 7.36
CA ALA A 44 8.95 -2.04 8.33
C ALA A 44 8.11 -3.14 7.67
N TYR A 45 7.61 -2.90 6.46
CA TYR A 45 6.86 -3.87 5.65
C TYR A 45 7.75 -4.75 4.76
N GLY A 46 9.07 -4.61 4.83
CA GLY A 46 10.03 -5.43 4.07
C GLY A 46 10.00 -5.19 2.56
N VAL A 47 9.48 -4.06 2.10
CA VAL A 47 9.33 -3.73 0.67
C VAL A 47 10.20 -2.56 0.22
N PHE A 48 11.05 -2.00 1.07
CA PHE A 48 11.94 -0.92 0.64
C PHE A 48 13.06 -1.46 -0.26
N ASN A 49 13.21 -0.87 -1.45
CA ASN A 49 14.33 -1.17 -2.35
C ASN A 49 15.49 -0.22 -2.07
N GLU A 50 16.52 -0.74 -1.40
CA GLU A 50 17.74 0.00 -1.05
C GLU A 50 18.52 0.53 -2.26
N THR A 51 18.32 -0.06 -3.45
CA THR A 51 18.99 0.41 -4.68
C THR A 51 18.30 1.64 -5.27
N THR A 52 16.96 1.67 -5.25
CA THR A 52 16.18 2.74 -5.90
C THR A 52 15.66 3.79 -4.94
N GLY A 53 15.68 3.53 -3.62
CA GLY A 53 15.08 4.43 -2.61
C GLY A 53 13.54 4.46 -2.66
N ALA A 54 12.91 3.45 -3.27
CA ALA A 54 11.47 3.37 -3.46
C ALA A 54 10.92 2.03 -2.94
N PRO A 55 9.63 1.95 -2.56
CA PRO A 55 9.03 0.67 -2.25
C PRO A 55 8.89 -0.20 -3.51
N LEU A 56 9.16 -1.49 -3.39
CA LEU A 56 8.66 -2.53 -4.28
C LEU A 56 7.12 -2.49 -4.31
N ARG A 57 6.51 -3.12 -5.31
CA ARG A 57 5.04 -3.16 -5.45
C ARG A 57 4.44 -4.14 -4.44
N GLY A 58 4.20 -3.65 -3.22
CA GLY A 58 3.50 -4.35 -2.15
C GLY A 58 2.02 -3.95 -2.03
N THR A 59 1.16 -4.91 -1.72
CA THR A 59 -0.20 -4.69 -1.23
C THR A 59 -0.39 -5.52 0.03
N PHE A 60 -1.00 -4.92 1.05
CA PHE A 60 -1.24 -5.55 2.33
C PHE A 60 -2.69 -5.31 2.74
N LEU A 61 -3.33 -6.34 3.27
CA LEU A 61 -4.63 -6.22 3.93
C LEU A 61 -4.40 -6.30 5.44
N ILE A 62 -4.91 -5.31 6.15
CA ILE A 62 -4.79 -5.17 7.60
C ILE A 62 -6.20 -5.30 8.18
N ASP A 63 -6.37 -6.18 9.16
CA ASP A 63 -7.64 -6.34 9.87
C ASP A 63 -7.90 -5.18 10.85
N LYS A 64 -9.02 -5.24 11.59
CA LYS A 64 -9.42 -4.17 12.53
C LYS A 64 -8.56 -4.18 13.79
N GLU A 65 -7.88 -5.27 14.08
CA GLU A 65 -6.96 -5.49 15.19
C GLU A 65 -5.55 -4.98 14.86
N GLY A 66 -5.28 -4.63 13.60
CA GLY A 66 -4.01 -4.08 13.13
C GLY A 66 -3.02 -5.12 12.61
N SER A 67 -3.45 -6.36 12.38
CA SER A 67 -2.62 -7.44 11.87
C SER A 67 -2.70 -7.54 10.36
N VAL A 68 -1.56 -7.81 9.71
CA VAL A 68 -1.51 -8.10 8.28
C VAL A 68 -2.03 -9.52 8.06
N ILE A 69 -3.23 -9.66 7.49
CA ILE A 69 -3.89 -10.95 7.23
C ILE A 69 -3.69 -11.46 5.80
N TRP A 70 -3.21 -10.60 4.90
CA TRP A 70 -2.84 -11.00 3.53
C TRP A 70 -1.81 -10.04 2.95
N SER A 71 -0.92 -10.54 2.08
CA SER A 71 0.04 -9.72 1.36
C SER A 71 0.32 -10.22 -0.06
N LEU A 72 0.66 -9.28 -0.95
CA LEU A 72 1.15 -9.54 -2.29
C LEU A 72 2.31 -8.57 -2.60
N VAL A 73 3.52 -9.12 -2.69
CA VAL A 73 4.74 -8.36 -3.01
C VAL A 73 5.31 -8.83 -4.33
N LYS A 74 5.56 -7.91 -5.25
CA LYS A 74 6.25 -8.17 -6.52
C LYS A 74 7.58 -7.43 -6.53
N VAL A 75 8.65 -8.19 -6.78
CA VAL A 75 10.01 -7.65 -6.90
C VAL A 75 10.22 -6.96 -8.25
N LYS A 76 9.57 -7.47 -9.31
CA LYS A 76 9.61 -6.85 -10.63
C LYS A 76 8.74 -5.59 -10.64
N ASP A 77 9.28 -4.52 -11.19
CA ASP A 77 8.54 -3.28 -11.41
C ASP A 77 7.69 -3.39 -12.69
N GLU A 78 6.60 -4.14 -12.59
CA GLU A 78 5.68 -4.40 -13.68
C GLU A 78 4.23 -4.08 -13.28
N ARG A 79 3.39 -3.79 -14.28
CA ARG A 79 1.96 -3.57 -14.05
C ARG A 79 1.34 -4.85 -13.51
N ARG A 80 0.62 -4.73 -12.38
CA ARG A 80 -0.17 -5.83 -11.81
C ARG A 80 -1.57 -5.88 -12.40
N THR A 81 -2.08 -7.09 -12.60
CA THR A 81 -3.48 -7.37 -12.94
C THR A 81 -4.19 -8.17 -11.85
N GLU A 82 -3.43 -8.72 -10.90
CA GLU A 82 -3.93 -9.44 -9.74
C GLU A 82 -4.68 -8.48 -8.81
N LEU A 83 -5.90 -8.86 -8.45
CA LEU A 83 -6.71 -8.17 -7.45
C LEU A 83 -6.39 -8.74 -6.06
N VAL A 84 -6.70 -7.95 -5.02
CA VAL A 84 -6.86 -8.53 -3.68
C VAL A 84 -7.86 -9.69 -3.81
N PRO A 85 -7.66 -10.84 -3.12
CA PRO A 85 -8.67 -11.90 -3.06
C PRO A 85 -10.03 -11.36 -2.63
N GLU A 86 -11.09 -12.17 -2.75
CA GLU A 86 -12.49 -11.79 -2.50
C GLU A 86 -12.72 -11.26 -1.05
N SER A 87 -13.97 -11.25 -0.58
CA SER A 87 -14.33 -10.60 0.69
C SER A 87 -13.39 -11.00 1.86
N LEU A 88 -13.24 -10.08 2.82
CA LEU A 88 -12.53 -10.31 4.09
C LEU A 88 -12.91 -11.67 4.73
N ASP A 89 -14.16 -12.08 4.59
CA ASP A 89 -14.69 -13.36 5.07
C ASP A 89 -13.93 -14.57 4.50
N ALA A 90 -13.52 -14.53 3.23
CA ALA A 90 -12.76 -15.60 2.58
C ALA A 90 -11.34 -15.76 3.14
N LEU A 91 -10.78 -14.74 3.79
CA LEU A 91 -9.43 -14.75 4.35
C LEU A 91 -9.39 -15.24 5.80
N HIS A 92 -10.51 -15.18 6.53
CA HIS A 92 -10.59 -15.70 7.90
C HIS A 92 -10.69 -17.24 7.94
N GLU A 93 -11.09 -17.89 6.85
CA GLU A 93 -11.24 -19.36 6.78
C GLU A 93 -9.92 -20.11 6.52
N THR A 94 -8.80 -19.40 6.33
CA THR A 94 -7.50 -20.04 5.97
C THR A 94 -6.50 -20.09 7.14
N VAL A 95 -6.97 -19.97 8.40
CA VAL A 95 -6.15 -20.17 9.60
C VAL A 95 -6.56 -21.43 10.34
#